data_AF-A0A2K6FX98-F1
#
_entry.id   AF-A0A2K6FX98-F1
#
_cell.length_a   1.000
_cell.length_b   1.000
_cell.length_c   1.000
_cell.angle_alpha   90.00
_cell.angle_beta   90.00
_cell.angle_gamma   90.00
#
_symmetry.space_group_name_H-M   'P 1'
#
loop_
_entity.id
_entity.type
_entity.pdbx_description
1 polymer ?
#
loop_
_entity_poly.entity_id
_entity_poly.type
_entity_poly.pdbx_seq_one_letter_code
_entity_poly.pdbx_strand_id
1 'polypeptide(L)'
;MFFERHLENLLKHFIPGTTDPAVILDLLPLCRNYVRRIRVDQFLPPVQLPPPPRTGDQSDSGSEGDMEEPVMDHYQLGDLVAGLSHLEELDLVYGVKDCGMNFEWNLFLFTYRDCHSLAATIKACHTLKDGGKQLLEGMSDNKTLLEFDLRLSDVAQESEYLIGQALCANREAARQQALNPSHFMSPITANGPENSAG
;
A
#
# COMPACT_ATOMS: atom_id res chain seq x y z
N MET A 1 -20.86 12.87 0.33
CA MET A 1 -21.73 13.42 1.40
C MET A 1 -20.86 14.04 2.52
N PHE A 2 -21.44 14.53 3.63
CA PHE A 2 -20.68 15.15 4.74
C PHE A 2 -19.78 14.15 5.49
N PHE A 3 -20.33 13.01 5.95
CA PHE A 3 -19.56 12.02 6.73
C PHE A 3 -18.39 11.43 5.95
N GLU A 4 -18.63 11.03 4.69
CA GLU A 4 -17.59 10.52 3.79
C GLU A 4 -16.46 11.53 3.66
N ARG A 5 -16.78 12.79 3.30
CA ARG A 5 -15.76 13.82 3.10
C ARG A 5 -15.01 14.19 4.38
N HIS A 6 -15.68 14.13 5.53
CA HIS A 6 -15.03 14.35 6.82
C HIS A 6 -14.06 13.23 7.16
N LEU A 7 -14.49 11.97 7.01
CA LEU A 7 -13.67 10.79 7.29
C LEU A 7 -12.49 10.70 6.32
N GLU A 8 -12.72 10.91 5.02
CA GLU A 8 -11.68 11.02 3.99
C GLU A 8 -10.68 12.12 4.34
N ASN A 9 -11.13 13.27 4.83
CA ASN A 9 -10.23 14.36 5.21
C ASN A 9 -9.37 14.00 6.43
N LEU A 10 -9.91 13.29 7.42
CA LEU A 10 -9.12 12.81 8.56
C LEU A 10 -8.07 11.79 8.11
N LEU A 11 -8.46 10.82 7.28
CA LEU A 11 -7.56 9.80 6.75
C LEU A 11 -6.39 10.41 5.96
N LYS A 12 -6.67 11.39 5.09
CA LYS A 12 -5.65 12.07 4.27
C LYS A 12 -4.58 12.83 5.07
N HIS A 13 -4.89 13.23 6.30
CA HIS A 13 -3.99 13.99 7.17
C HIS A 13 -3.52 13.18 8.38
N PHE A 14 -3.86 11.90 8.44
CA PHE A 14 -3.45 11.03 9.53
C PHE A 14 -1.97 10.70 9.39
N ILE A 15 -1.19 11.00 10.44
CA ILE A 15 0.25 10.71 10.48
C ILE A 15 0.45 9.53 11.44
N PRO A 16 0.84 8.33 10.95
CA PRO A 16 1.06 7.18 11.82
C PRO A 16 2.14 7.47 12.86
N GLY A 17 1.92 6.99 14.09
CA GLY A 17 2.78 7.25 15.25
C GLY A 17 2.64 8.65 15.87
N THR A 18 1.90 9.58 15.22
CA THR A 18 1.68 10.93 15.74
C THR A 18 0.20 11.22 16.01
N THR A 19 -0.69 10.82 15.11
CA THR A 19 -2.14 11.01 15.26
C THR A 19 -2.74 9.81 15.99
N ASP A 20 -3.61 10.08 16.99
CA ASP A 20 -4.35 9.04 17.70
C ASP A 20 -5.45 8.43 16.79
N PRO A 21 -5.48 7.10 16.58
CA PRO A 21 -6.55 6.41 15.85
C PRO A 21 -7.97 6.74 16.35
N ALA A 22 -8.14 7.09 17.63
CA ALA A 22 -9.44 7.45 18.20
C ALA A 22 -10.10 8.62 17.46
N VAL A 23 -9.32 9.56 16.91
CA VAL A 23 -9.83 10.69 16.12
C VAL A 23 -10.71 10.23 14.95
N ILE A 24 -10.41 9.06 14.39
CA ILE A 24 -11.15 8.44 13.30
C ILE A 24 -12.25 7.51 13.87
N LEU A 25 -11.88 6.63 14.79
CA LEU A 25 -12.76 5.55 15.25
C LEU A 25 -13.94 6.06 16.08
N ASP A 26 -13.79 7.17 16.81
CA ASP A 26 -14.88 7.77 17.60
C ASP A 26 -16.02 8.33 16.73
N LEU A 27 -15.80 8.47 15.41
CA LEU A 27 -16.86 8.86 14.47
C LEU A 27 -17.75 7.70 14.04
N LEU A 28 -17.30 6.45 14.19
CA LEU A 28 -18.03 5.26 13.75
C LEU A 28 -19.48 5.22 14.27
N PRO A 29 -19.78 5.50 15.56
CA PRO A 29 -21.15 5.51 16.06
C PRO A 29 -22.07 6.49 15.32
N LEU A 30 -21.51 7.55 14.73
CA LEU A 30 -22.25 8.61 14.04
C LEU A 30 -22.42 8.31 12.55
N CYS A 31 -21.45 7.66 11.92
CA CYS A 31 -21.38 7.55 10.47
C CYS A 31 -21.50 6.12 9.89
N ARG A 32 -21.41 5.07 10.72
CA ARG A 32 -21.38 3.66 10.29
C ARG A 32 -22.41 3.24 9.24
N ASN A 33 -23.63 3.76 9.34
CA ASN A 33 -24.74 3.41 8.45
C ASN A 33 -24.90 4.40 7.26
N TYR A 34 -24.05 5.41 7.14
CA TYR A 34 -24.21 6.50 6.17
C TYR A 34 -23.08 6.57 5.14
N VAL A 35 -21.89 6.06 5.49
CA VAL A 35 -20.73 6.05 4.59
C VAL A 35 -20.89 4.90 3.60
N ARG A 36 -20.92 5.24 2.31
CA ARG A 36 -20.95 4.25 1.22
C ARG A 36 -19.67 4.23 0.41
N ARG A 37 -18.95 5.35 0.37
CA ARG A 37 -17.66 5.42 -0.31
C ARG A 37 -16.61 6.06 0.58
N ILE A 38 -15.40 5.51 0.49
CA ILE A 38 -14.18 6.14 1.01
C ILE A 38 -13.19 6.29 -0.12
N ARG A 39 -12.82 7.53 -0.42
CA ARG A 39 -11.73 7.87 -1.33
C ARG A 39 -10.61 8.61 -0.59
N VAL A 40 -9.49 7.92 -0.44
CA VAL A 40 -8.27 8.47 0.12
C VAL A 40 -7.22 8.51 -0.98
N ASP A 41 -7.03 9.70 -1.54
CA ASP A 41 -6.10 9.94 -2.64
C ASP A 41 -4.67 10.25 -2.18
N GLN A 42 -4.42 10.18 -0.87
CA GLN A 42 -3.09 10.21 -0.28
C GLN A 42 -3.10 9.59 1.12
N PHE A 43 -2.04 8.87 1.47
CA PHE A 43 -1.71 8.51 2.84
C PHE A 43 -0.36 9.11 3.20
N LEU A 44 -0.27 9.71 4.38
CA LEU A 44 1.00 10.21 4.88
C LEU A 44 1.78 9.05 5.51
N PRO A 45 3.08 8.91 5.20
CA PRO A 45 3.95 7.98 5.88
C PRO A 45 4.22 8.47 7.31
N PRO A 46 4.77 7.60 8.17
CA PRO A 46 5.23 8.00 9.49
C PRO A 46 6.31 9.07 9.38
N VAL A 47 6.24 10.10 10.22
CA VAL A 47 7.28 11.13 10.29
C VAL A 47 8.25 10.75 11.40
N GLN A 48 9.52 10.57 11.06
CA GLN A 48 10.57 10.48 12.07
C GLN A 48 10.75 11.86 12.71
N LEU A 49 10.22 12.03 13.92
CA LEU A 49 10.52 13.22 14.70
C LEU A 49 12.00 13.19 15.09
N PRO A 50 12.74 14.32 14.96
CA PRO A 50 14.10 14.39 15.46
C PRO A 50 14.11 13.99 16.94
N PRO A 51 15.06 13.15 17.38
CA PRO A 51 15.16 12.84 18.79
C PRO A 51 15.33 14.14 19.59
N PRO A 52 14.71 14.24 20.78
CA PRO A 52 14.87 15.43 21.61
C PRO A 52 16.35 15.69 21.86
N PRO A 53 16.78 16.96 21.89
CA PRO A 53 18.19 17.31 22.09
C PRO A 53 18.67 16.65 23.39
N ARG A 54 19.66 15.76 23.27
CA ARG A 54 20.25 15.08 24.42
C ARG A 54 20.98 16.12 25.27
N THR A 55 20.35 16.56 26.36
CA THR A 55 21.01 17.32 27.42
C THR A 55 21.77 16.33 28.30
N GLY A 56 23.07 16.18 28.10
CA GLY A 56 23.92 15.42 29.01
C GLY A 56 25.16 14.87 28.34
N ASP A 57 26.31 15.13 28.97
CA ASP A 57 27.66 14.84 28.49
C ASP A 57 27.89 13.42 27.97
N GLN A 58 28.85 13.38 27.04
CA GLN A 58 29.41 12.24 26.34
C GLN A 58 29.60 10.99 27.23
N SER A 59 29.11 9.84 26.75
CA SER A 59 29.68 8.55 27.09
C SER A 59 29.64 7.64 25.85
N ASP A 60 30.82 7.27 25.37
CA ASP A 60 31.08 6.54 24.14
C ASP A 60 30.91 5.02 24.37
N SER A 61 29.75 4.61 24.88
CA SER A 61 29.35 3.20 24.89
C SER A 61 28.50 2.94 23.65
N GLY A 62 29.13 2.41 22.61
CA GLY A 62 28.48 1.76 21.48
C GLY A 62 27.71 0.53 21.94
N SER A 63 26.59 0.76 22.61
CA SER A 63 25.52 -0.23 22.63
C SER A 63 24.84 -0.10 21.28
N GLU A 64 24.96 -1.13 20.46
CA GLU A 64 23.98 -1.48 19.43
C GLU A 64 22.64 -1.73 20.17
N GLY A 65 22.07 -0.66 20.72
CA GLY A 65 20.75 -0.69 21.29
C GLY A 65 19.84 -0.93 20.11
N ASP A 66 19.12 -2.05 20.17
CA ASP A 66 18.05 -2.47 19.28
C ASP A 66 17.32 -1.20 18.80
N MET A 67 17.74 -0.65 17.66
CA MET A 67 17.07 0.50 17.07
C MET A 67 15.80 -0.12 16.53
N GLU A 68 14.74 -0.05 17.34
CA GLU A 68 13.39 -0.39 16.92
C GLU A 68 13.21 0.27 15.55
N GLU A 69 13.17 -0.56 14.50
CA GLU A 69 13.12 -0.04 13.14
C GLU A 69 11.98 0.95 13.08
N PRO A 70 12.21 2.19 12.63
CA PRO A 70 11.19 3.21 12.62
C PRO A 70 9.98 2.64 11.90
N VAL A 71 8.80 2.75 12.50
CA VAL A 71 7.57 2.33 11.84
C VAL A 71 7.51 3.13 10.54
N MET A 72 7.53 2.43 9.39
CA MET A 72 7.45 3.04 8.05
C MET A 72 6.07 2.81 7.43
N ASP A 73 5.14 2.24 8.20
CA ASP A 73 3.86 1.72 7.72
C ASP A 73 2.76 2.77 7.82
N HIS A 74 1.84 2.75 6.86
CA HIS A 74 0.70 3.66 6.80
C HIS A 74 -0.39 3.29 7.82
N TYR A 75 -1.39 4.17 7.97
CA TYR A 75 -2.54 3.90 8.84
C TYR A 75 -3.30 2.63 8.42
N GLN A 76 -3.64 1.81 9.40
CA GLN A 76 -4.34 0.55 9.19
C GLN A 76 -5.86 0.81 9.21
N LEU A 77 -6.52 0.57 8.08
CA LEU A 77 -7.94 0.85 7.90
C LEU A 77 -8.87 -0.25 8.44
N GLY A 78 -8.34 -1.40 8.84
CA GLY A 78 -9.12 -2.60 9.17
C GLY A 78 -10.26 -2.34 10.16
N ASP A 79 -9.97 -1.71 11.29
CA ASP A 79 -10.97 -1.41 12.32
C ASP A 79 -12.04 -0.41 11.84
N LEU A 80 -11.62 0.58 11.04
CA LEU A 80 -12.54 1.55 10.46
C LEU A 80 -13.52 0.86 9.51
N VAL A 81 -13.02 0.12 8.52
CA VAL A 81 -13.88 -0.49 7.50
C VAL A 81 -14.77 -1.59 8.07
N ALA A 82 -14.30 -2.33 9.10
CA ALA A 82 -15.12 -3.30 9.82
C ALA A 82 -16.35 -2.65 10.49
N GLY A 83 -16.23 -1.38 10.90
CA GLY A 83 -17.31 -0.61 11.51
C GLY A 83 -18.30 0.02 10.51
N LEU A 84 -17.96 0.09 9.21
CA LEU A 84 -18.79 0.74 8.18
C LEU A 84 -19.70 -0.28 7.49
N SER A 85 -20.93 -0.43 7.97
CA SER A 85 -21.85 -1.50 7.56
C SER A 85 -22.39 -1.41 6.13
N HIS A 86 -22.16 -0.29 5.44
CA HIS A 86 -22.66 -0.03 4.09
C HIS A 86 -21.57 0.50 3.15
N LEU A 87 -20.29 0.22 3.44
CA LEU A 87 -19.19 0.62 2.58
C LEU A 87 -19.20 -0.18 1.27
N GLU A 88 -19.52 0.50 0.18
CA GLU A 88 -19.69 -0.08 -1.16
C GLU A 88 -18.48 0.18 -2.07
N GLU A 89 -17.76 1.27 -1.84
CA GLU A 89 -16.64 1.72 -2.68
C GLU A 89 -15.44 2.11 -1.81
N LEU A 90 -14.25 1.58 -2.12
CA LEU A 90 -12.99 1.88 -1.44
C LEU A 90 -11.91 2.20 -2.48
N ASP A 91 -11.38 3.41 -2.43
CA ASP A 91 -10.38 3.95 -3.37
C ASP A 91 -9.21 4.53 -2.57
N LEU A 92 -8.04 3.90 -2.68
CA LEU A 92 -6.88 4.16 -1.83
C LEU A 92 -5.62 4.39 -2.66
N VAL A 93 -4.89 5.47 -2.34
CA VAL A 93 -3.59 5.78 -2.93
C VAL A 93 -2.53 5.86 -1.83
N TYR A 94 -1.60 4.92 -1.83
CA TYR A 94 -0.44 4.88 -0.93
C TYR A 94 0.68 5.75 -1.49
N GLY A 95 0.52 7.06 -1.33
CA GLY A 95 1.51 8.05 -1.72
C GLY A 95 1.11 9.45 -1.24
N VAL A 96 2.04 10.39 -1.35
CA VAL A 96 1.86 11.77 -0.88
C VAL A 96 1.70 12.71 -2.07
N LYS A 97 0.72 13.62 -2.00
CA LYS A 97 0.55 14.69 -3.00
C LYS A 97 1.31 15.95 -2.59
N ASP A 98 1.65 16.77 -3.59
CA ASP A 98 2.15 18.13 -3.40
C ASP A 98 3.37 18.24 -2.46
N CYS A 99 4.23 17.21 -2.43
CA CYS A 99 5.40 17.15 -1.53
C CYS A 99 6.47 18.24 -1.81
N GLY A 100 6.39 18.92 -2.96
CA GLY A 100 7.21 20.09 -3.26
C GLY A 100 8.71 19.84 -3.11
N MET A 101 9.40 20.68 -2.34
CA MET A 101 10.83 20.54 -2.06
C MET A 101 11.17 19.50 -0.99
N ASN A 102 10.17 18.97 -0.28
CA ASN A 102 10.34 17.92 0.75
C ASN A 102 10.16 16.52 0.15
N PHE A 103 10.50 16.35 -1.13
CA PHE A 103 10.39 15.07 -1.83
C PHE A 103 11.43 14.08 -1.32
N GLU A 104 10.96 12.90 -0.89
CA GLU A 104 11.79 11.74 -0.60
C GLU A 104 11.15 10.48 -1.19
N TRP A 105 11.96 9.55 -1.71
CA TRP A 105 11.47 8.30 -2.32
C TRP A 105 10.67 7.42 -1.35
N ASN A 106 11.03 7.48 -0.06
CA ASN A 106 10.35 6.75 1.01
C ASN A 106 8.88 7.19 1.20
N LEU A 107 8.49 8.39 0.75
CA LEU A 107 7.11 8.88 0.86
C LEU A 107 6.11 8.09 0.00
N PHE A 108 6.63 7.30 -0.94
CA PHE A 108 5.85 6.45 -1.84
C PHE A 108 6.15 4.97 -1.58
N LEU A 109 6.86 4.65 -0.49
CA LEU A 109 7.21 3.28 -0.15
C LEU A 109 5.95 2.55 0.32
N PHE A 110 5.57 1.51 -0.42
CA PHE A 110 4.54 0.56 -0.01
C PHE A 110 5.20 -0.66 0.63
N THR A 111 5.10 -0.77 1.96
CA THR A 111 5.82 -1.81 2.71
C THR A 111 5.14 -3.17 2.64
N TYR A 112 5.85 -4.22 3.09
CA TYR A 112 5.24 -5.54 3.28
C TYR A 112 4.06 -5.51 4.27
N ARG A 113 4.17 -4.70 5.33
CA ARG A 113 3.09 -4.56 6.33
C ARG A 113 1.93 -3.74 5.78
N ASP A 114 2.17 -2.75 4.90
CA ASP A 114 1.09 -2.08 4.16
C ASP A 114 0.30 -3.09 3.31
N CYS A 115 0.99 -4.00 2.63
CA CYS A 115 0.35 -5.08 1.88
C CYS A 115 -0.52 -5.97 2.77
N HIS A 116 -0.01 -6.39 3.94
CA HIS A 116 -0.76 -7.19 4.91
C HIS A 116 -1.97 -6.41 5.47
N SER A 117 -1.80 -5.13 5.78
CA SER A 117 -2.84 -4.22 6.25
C SER A 117 -3.94 -4.02 5.21
N LEU A 118 -3.58 -3.84 3.94
CA LEU A 118 -4.51 -3.73 2.83
C LEU A 118 -5.32 -5.02 2.66
N ALA A 119 -4.66 -6.19 2.72
CA ALA A 119 -5.36 -7.48 2.66
C ALA A 119 -6.37 -7.65 3.81
N ALA A 120 -5.98 -7.28 5.04
CA ALA A 120 -6.87 -7.30 6.20
C ALA A 120 -8.05 -6.32 6.03
N THR A 121 -7.79 -5.13 5.47
CA THR A 121 -8.81 -4.12 5.17
C THR A 121 -9.84 -4.66 4.17
N ILE A 122 -9.39 -5.22 3.04
CA ILE A 122 -10.27 -5.79 2.03
C ILE A 122 -11.10 -6.94 2.62
N LYS A 123 -10.50 -7.79 3.46
CA LYS A 123 -11.21 -8.89 4.14
C LYS A 123 -12.29 -8.41 5.10
N ALA A 124 -12.09 -7.27 5.75
CA ALA A 124 -13.05 -6.67 6.68
C ALA A 124 -14.21 -5.94 5.96
N CYS A 125 -14.10 -5.70 4.65
CA CYS A 125 -15.14 -5.09 3.85
C CYS A 125 -16.15 -6.13 3.33
N HIS A 126 -17.33 -6.18 3.93
CA HIS A 126 -18.35 -7.18 3.58
C HIS A 126 -19.35 -6.70 2.50
N THR A 127 -19.29 -5.43 2.11
CA THR A 127 -20.32 -4.78 1.27
C THR A 127 -19.78 -4.11 0.01
N LEU A 128 -18.50 -4.32 -0.34
CA LEU A 128 -17.91 -3.72 -1.54
C LEU A 128 -18.62 -4.22 -2.79
N LYS A 129 -19.24 -3.28 -3.50
CA LYS A 129 -19.90 -3.56 -4.78
C LYS A 129 -18.85 -3.84 -5.82
N ASP A 130 -19.08 -4.87 -6.62
CA ASP A 130 -18.18 -5.27 -7.70
C ASP A 130 -16.74 -5.53 -7.24
N GLY A 131 -16.52 -5.86 -5.96
CA GLY A 131 -15.19 -6.14 -5.41
C GLY A 131 -14.47 -7.24 -6.20
N GLY A 132 -15.23 -8.25 -6.64
CA GLY A 132 -14.74 -9.29 -7.56
C GLY A 132 -14.27 -8.76 -8.92
N LYS A 133 -14.96 -7.78 -9.49
CA LYS A 133 -14.62 -7.19 -10.79
C LYS A 133 -13.40 -6.29 -10.70
N GLN A 134 -13.31 -5.46 -9.67
CA GLN A 134 -12.14 -4.59 -9.44
C GLN A 134 -10.89 -5.44 -9.17
N LEU A 135 -11.04 -6.49 -8.36
CA LEU A 135 -9.99 -7.45 -8.11
C LEU A 135 -9.56 -8.16 -9.40
N LEU A 136 -10.52 -8.57 -10.24
CA LEU A 136 -10.23 -9.17 -11.53
C LEU A 136 -9.45 -8.23 -12.45
N GLU A 137 -9.82 -6.95 -12.51
CA GLU A 137 -9.14 -5.94 -13.33
C GLU A 137 -7.67 -5.79 -12.87
N GLY A 138 -7.44 -5.57 -11.57
CA GLY A 138 -6.10 -5.49 -11.01
C GLY A 138 -5.27 -6.77 -11.21
N MET A 139 -5.91 -7.94 -11.08
CA MET A 139 -5.24 -9.23 -11.30
C MET A 139 -4.92 -9.48 -12.77
N SER A 140 -5.76 -8.98 -13.68
CA SER A 140 -5.55 -9.12 -15.12
C SER A 140 -4.33 -8.32 -15.58
N ASP A 141 -4.07 -7.16 -14.96
CA ASP A 141 -2.90 -6.33 -15.24
C ASP A 141 -1.63 -6.83 -14.54
N ASN A 142 -1.77 -7.46 -13.37
CA ASN A 142 -0.63 -7.99 -12.62
C ASN A 142 -0.06 -9.26 -13.27
N LYS A 143 1.19 -9.20 -13.73
CA LYS A 143 1.89 -10.34 -14.38
C LYS A 143 2.84 -11.12 -13.48
N THR A 144 2.92 -10.77 -12.20
CA THR A 144 3.93 -11.29 -11.26
C THR A 144 3.34 -12.06 -10.10
N LEU A 145 2.09 -11.77 -9.70
CA LEU A 145 1.42 -12.46 -8.61
C LEU A 145 1.10 -13.91 -9.02
N LEU A 146 1.48 -14.87 -8.17
CA LEU A 146 1.40 -16.31 -8.48
C LEU A 146 0.31 -17.05 -7.69
N GLU A 147 -0.10 -16.49 -6.55
CA GLU A 147 -1.11 -17.06 -5.67
C GLU A 147 -1.96 -15.94 -5.07
N PHE A 148 -3.27 -16.18 -4.99
CA PHE A 148 -4.23 -15.30 -4.35
C PHE A 148 -5.40 -16.14 -3.86
N ASP A 149 -5.69 -16.09 -2.56
CA ASP A 149 -6.74 -16.92 -1.94
C ASP A 149 -8.07 -16.15 -1.87
N LEU A 150 -9.09 -16.68 -2.54
CA LEU A 150 -10.43 -16.10 -2.63
C LEU A 150 -11.48 -16.83 -1.80
N ARG A 151 -11.08 -17.85 -1.03
CA ARG A 151 -12.04 -18.62 -0.23
C ARG A 151 -12.73 -17.73 0.79
N LEU A 152 -14.04 -17.97 0.99
CA LEU A 152 -14.89 -17.21 1.92
C LEU A 152 -14.99 -15.71 1.56
N SER A 153 -14.77 -15.34 0.30
CA SER A 153 -15.07 -14.01 -0.22
C SER A 153 -16.43 -13.99 -0.92
N ASP A 154 -17.07 -12.82 -0.99
CA ASP A 154 -18.32 -12.60 -1.74
C ASP A 154 -18.05 -12.25 -3.22
N VAL A 155 -16.97 -12.81 -3.79
CA VAL A 155 -16.58 -12.60 -5.18
C VAL A 155 -17.42 -13.48 -6.10
N ALA A 156 -17.92 -12.92 -7.20
CA ALA A 156 -18.67 -13.68 -8.19
C ALA A 156 -17.81 -14.83 -8.75
N GLN A 157 -18.43 -16.01 -8.93
CA GLN A 157 -17.74 -17.22 -9.42
C GLN A 157 -17.01 -17.00 -10.76
N GLU A 158 -17.57 -16.16 -11.62
CA GLU A 158 -16.92 -15.76 -12.89
C GLU A 158 -15.61 -14.99 -12.64
N SER A 159 -15.63 -14.01 -11.73
CA SER A 159 -14.43 -13.25 -11.35
C SER A 159 -13.38 -14.15 -10.70
N GLU A 160 -13.78 -15.04 -9.80
CA GLU A 160 -12.88 -16.03 -9.17
C GLU A 160 -12.20 -16.91 -10.22
N TYR A 161 -12.98 -17.41 -11.19
CA TYR A 161 -12.45 -18.23 -12.28
C TYR A 161 -11.41 -17.48 -13.13
N LEU A 162 -11.73 -16.25 -13.54
CA LEU A 162 -10.84 -15.44 -14.37
C LEU A 162 -9.57 -15.01 -13.62
N ILE A 163 -9.66 -14.73 -12.32
CA ILE A 163 -8.50 -14.50 -11.45
C ILE A 163 -7.62 -15.75 -11.40
N GLY A 164 -8.22 -16.94 -11.25
CA GLY A 164 -7.51 -18.21 -11.29
C GLY A 164 -6.74 -18.43 -12.61
N GLN A 165 -7.33 -18.03 -13.74
CA GLN A 165 -6.65 -18.09 -15.05
C GLN A 165 -5.44 -17.14 -15.11
N ALA A 166 -5.58 -15.90 -14.63
CA ALA A 166 -4.48 -14.94 -14.60
C ALA A 166 -3.29 -15.44 -13.77
N LEU A 167 -3.55 -16.00 -12.57
CA LEU A 167 -2.51 -16.60 -11.73
C LEU A 167 -1.83 -17.79 -12.39
N CYS A 168 -2.60 -18.64 -13.09
CA CYS A 168 -2.05 -19.77 -13.82
C CYS A 168 -1.11 -19.31 -14.95
N ALA A 169 -1.49 -18.27 -15.69
CA ALA A 169 -0.65 -17.68 -16.74
C ALA A 169 0.65 -17.10 -16.16
N ASN A 170 0.58 -16.40 -15.03
CA ASN A 170 1.76 -15.85 -14.35
C ASN A 170 2.70 -16.96 -13.87
N ARG A 171 2.15 -18.05 -13.32
CA ARG A 171 2.94 -19.22 -12.89
C ARG A 171 3.67 -19.89 -14.05
N GLU A 172 3.00 -20.03 -15.18
CA GLU A 172 3.62 -20.59 -16.39
C GLU A 172 4.72 -19.67 -16.93
N ALA A 173 4.47 -18.36 -17.00
CA ALA A 173 5.48 -17.38 -17.40
C ALA A 173 6.71 -17.39 -16.47
N ALA A 174 6.49 -17.46 -15.15
CA ALA A 174 7.56 -17.56 -14.16
C ALA A 174 8.38 -18.85 -14.32
N ARG A 175 7.73 -19.99 -14.62
CA ARG A 175 8.44 -21.26 -14.94
C ARG A 175 9.28 -21.12 -16.19
N GLN A 176 8.74 -20.51 -17.25
CA GLN A 176 9.46 -20.32 -18.51
C GLN A 176 10.68 -19.40 -18.35
N GLN A 177 10.57 -18.35 -17.54
CA GLN A 177 11.71 -17.48 -17.19
C GLN A 177 12.78 -18.25 -16.41
N ALA A 178 12.38 -19.06 -15.42
CA ALA A 178 13.33 -19.89 -14.66
C ALA A 178 14.06 -20.92 -15.53
N LEU A 179 13.45 -21.38 -16.63
CA LEU A 179 14.03 -22.33 -17.58
C LEU A 179 14.93 -21.68 -18.64
N ASN A 180 14.89 -20.35 -18.82
CA ASN A 180 15.71 -19.60 -19.78
C ASN A 180 16.51 -18.47 -19.12
N PRO A 181 17.63 -18.77 -18.43
CA PRO A 181 18.46 -17.75 -17.76
C PRO A 181 19.25 -16.84 -18.73
N SER A 182 19.28 -17.15 -20.03
CA SER A 182 20.33 -16.73 -20.97
C SER A 182 20.05 -15.44 -21.76
N HIS A 183 19.12 -14.58 -21.34
CA HIS A 183 18.85 -13.30 -22.04
C HIS A 183 19.46 -12.05 -21.39
N PHE A 184 20.31 -12.20 -20.37
CA PHE A 184 20.89 -11.07 -19.61
C PHE A 184 22.33 -10.65 -19.99
N MET A 185 22.95 -11.26 -21.00
CA MET A 185 24.23 -10.76 -21.54
C MET A 185 24.05 -10.24 -22.96
N SER A 186 23.70 -8.97 -23.09
CA SER A 186 24.03 -8.20 -24.30
C SER A 186 25.51 -7.79 -24.22
N PRO A 187 26.30 -7.86 -25.30
CA PRO A 187 27.68 -7.38 -25.28
C PRO A 187 27.70 -5.86 -25.12
N ILE A 188 28.53 -5.37 -24.21
CA ILE A 188 28.85 -3.95 -24.08
C ILE A 188 29.52 -3.52 -25.42
N THR A 189 28.80 -2.82 -26.28
CA THR A 189 29.42 -2.11 -27.40
C THR A 189 30.04 -0.83 -26.87
N ALA A 190 31.33 -0.89 -26.54
CA ALA A 190 32.14 0.28 -26.26
C ALA A 190 32.36 1.07 -27.55
N ASN A 191 31.50 2.06 -27.80
CA ASN A 191 31.82 3.12 -28.77
C ASN A 191 32.76 4.12 -28.08
N GLY A 192 34.07 3.97 -28.32
CA GLY A 192 35.04 5.01 -28.00
C GLY A 192 34.90 6.20 -28.96
N PRO A 193 35.21 7.43 -28.55
CA PRO A 193 35.10 8.60 -29.42
C PRO A 193 36.26 8.61 -30.43
N GLU A 194 35.93 8.69 -31.71
CA GLU A 194 36.88 8.98 -32.77
C GLU A 194 37.40 10.42 -32.62
N ASN A 195 38.67 10.54 -32.24
CA ASN A 195 39.43 11.79 -32.34
C ASN A 195 39.68 12.08 -33.83
N SER A 196 38.98 13.07 -34.39
CA SER A 196 39.37 13.69 -35.66
C SER A 196 40.22 14.93 -35.36
N ALA A 197 41.52 14.81 -35.62
CA ALA A 197 42.40 15.95 -35.81
C ALA A 197 42.16 16.56 -37.19
N GLY A 198 42.01 17.88 -37.25
CA GLY A 198 41.85 18.66 -38.47
C GLY A 198 41.53 20.11 -38.16
#